data_AF-A0A6P0Q141-F1
#
_entry.id   AF-A0A6P0Q141-F1
#
_cell.length_a   1.000
_cell.length_b   1.000
_cell.length_c   1.000
_cell.angle_alpha   90.00
_cell.angle_beta   90.00
_cell.angle_gamma   90.00
#
_symmetry.space_group_name_H-M   'P 1'
#
loop_
_entity.id
_entity.type
_entity.pdbx_description
1 polymer ?
#
loop_
_entity_poly.entity_id
_entity_poly.type
_entity_poly.pdbx_seq_one_letter_code
_entity_poly.pdbx_strand_id
1 'polypeptide(L)'
;MFGKGKNETLLTKPAKNKVLSFCQEIGKTVKAFNGKSQEQLINKLNPILRGWANYYRHCTSKKILSYVGNRVWKYLWDWARRRHKKRKLRWVKDKYFKVIYKKTPWSVSTRDWVFSSESTSKRRNSELRIYDVAGTPIVRHVN
;
A
#
# COMPACT_ATOMS: atom_id res chain seq x y z
N MET A 1 -21.37 -20.97 34.16
CA MET A 1 -21.89 -20.97 32.78
C MET A 1 -21.66 -19.60 32.17
N PHE A 2 -21.21 -19.61 30.91
CA PHE A 2 -21.15 -18.58 29.87
C PHE A 2 -21.46 -17.10 30.16
N GLY A 3 -20.49 -16.26 29.84
CA GLY A 3 -20.67 -14.87 29.39
C GLY A 3 -19.70 -14.55 28.25
N LYS A 4 -19.74 -15.35 27.16
CA LYS A 4 -19.01 -15.06 25.91
C LYS A 4 -19.84 -14.12 25.04
N GLY A 5 -19.23 -13.01 24.64
CA GLY A 5 -19.35 -12.46 23.29
C GLY A 5 -20.49 -11.48 23.05
N LYS A 6 -20.16 -10.22 22.80
CA LYS A 6 -19.76 -9.71 21.47
C LYS A 6 -19.53 -8.21 21.62
N ASN A 7 -18.29 -7.76 21.45
CA ASN A 7 -18.07 -6.38 21.02
C ASN A 7 -18.50 -6.33 19.55
N GLU A 8 -19.79 -6.11 19.31
CA GLU A 8 -20.30 -5.66 18.01
C GLU A 8 -19.77 -4.25 17.77
N THR A 9 -18.47 -4.15 17.47
CA THR A 9 -17.94 -2.96 16.81
C THR A 9 -18.65 -2.83 15.48
N LEU A 10 -19.67 -1.97 15.46
CA LEU A 10 -20.28 -1.43 14.25
C LEU A 10 -19.15 -0.85 13.39
N LEU A 11 -18.62 -1.68 12.49
CA LEU A 11 -17.67 -1.30 11.46
C LEU A 11 -18.45 -0.42 10.47
N THR A 12 -18.63 0.83 10.84
CA THR A 12 -19.19 1.86 9.99
C THR A 12 -18.14 2.26 8.96
N LYS A 13 -18.61 2.69 7.78
CA LYS A 13 -17.75 3.24 6.72
C LYS A 13 -16.78 4.26 7.35
N PRO A 14 -15.48 4.26 6.97
CA PRO A 14 -14.57 5.26 7.50
C PRO A 14 -15.08 6.65 7.14
N ALA A 15 -15.22 7.50 8.16
CA ALA A 15 -15.52 8.90 7.95
C ALA A 15 -14.44 9.56 7.10
N LYS A 16 -14.82 10.55 6.28
CA LYS A 16 -13.92 11.23 5.32
C LYS A 16 -12.65 11.76 6.01
N ASN A 17 -12.80 12.36 7.19
CA ASN A 17 -11.69 12.87 8.00
C ASN A 17 -10.69 11.77 8.40
N LYS A 18 -11.14 10.55 8.75
CA LYS A 18 -10.26 9.43 9.09
C LYS A 18 -9.44 8.97 7.88
N VAL A 19 -10.04 8.91 6.70
CA VAL A 19 -9.33 8.58 5.45
C VAL A 19 -8.27 9.64 5.12
N LEU A 20 -8.63 10.92 5.26
CA LEU A 20 -7.71 12.03 5.00
C LEU A 20 -6.54 12.07 6.00
N SER A 21 -6.85 11.91 7.29
CA SER A 21 -5.84 11.84 8.36
C SER A 21 -4.85 10.71 8.11
N PHE A 22 -5.35 9.52 7.74
CA PHE A 22 -4.49 8.40 7.37
C PHE A 22 -3.58 8.74 6.18
N CYS A 23 -4.13 9.34 5.12
CA CYS A 23 -3.32 9.76 3.96
C CYS A 23 -2.27 10.82 4.33
N GLN A 24 -2.57 11.71 5.28
CA GLN A 24 -1.60 12.70 5.76
C GLN A 24 -0.47 12.04 6.56
N GLU A 25 -0.79 11.09 7.42
CA GLU A 25 0.19 10.31 8.19
C GLU A 25 1.14 9.52 7.28
N ILE A 26 0.61 8.88 6.23
CA ILE A 26 1.43 8.21 5.22
C ILE A 26 2.36 9.22 4.52
N GLY A 27 1.83 10.38 4.12
CA GLY A 27 2.64 11.45 3.51
C GLY A 27 3.77 11.92 4.42
N LYS A 28 3.49 12.12 5.72
CA LYS A 28 4.50 12.46 6.73
C LYS A 28 5.56 11.36 6.86
N THR A 29 5.13 10.10 6.93
CA THR A 29 6.02 8.94 7.01
C THR A 29 6.95 8.87 5.80
N VAL A 30 6.41 8.99 4.58
CA VAL A 30 7.21 9.01 3.34
C VAL A 30 8.22 10.16 3.36
N LYS A 31 7.82 11.35 3.81
CA LYS A 31 8.71 12.52 3.91
C LYS A 31 9.83 12.30 4.93
N ALA A 32 9.55 11.67 6.07
CA ALA A 32 10.55 11.36 7.10
C ALA A 32 11.61 10.36 6.60
N PHE A 33 11.30 9.57 5.57
CA PHE A 33 12.23 8.64 4.93
C PHE A 33 12.99 9.25 3.75
N ASN A 34 12.99 10.58 3.61
CA ASN A 34 13.93 11.25 2.70
C ASN A 34 15.37 10.87 3.11
N GLY A 35 16.17 10.40 2.16
CA GLY A 35 17.54 9.93 2.41
C GLY A 35 17.68 8.46 2.85
N LYS A 36 16.59 7.79 3.26
CA LYS A 36 16.60 6.35 3.58
C LYS A 36 16.53 5.46 2.34
N SER A 37 16.80 4.17 2.46
CA SER A 37 16.72 3.24 1.33
C SER A 37 15.27 2.99 0.91
N GLN A 38 15.08 2.54 -0.33
CA GLN A 38 13.77 2.14 -0.83
C GLN A 38 13.18 0.97 -0.02
N GLU A 39 14.02 -0.01 0.31
CA GLU A 39 13.65 -1.17 1.12
C GLU A 39 13.13 -0.75 2.50
N GLN A 40 13.84 0.15 3.19
CA GLN A 40 13.43 0.68 4.50
C GLN A 40 12.06 1.36 4.45
N LEU A 41 11.81 2.13 3.38
CA LEU A 41 10.52 2.79 3.19
C LEU A 41 9.38 1.76 2.98
N ILE A 42 9.60 0.74 2.16
CA ILE A 42 8.59 -0.30 1.93
C ILE A 42 8.31 -1.09 3.21
N ASN A 43 9.36 -1.49 3.93
CA ASN A 43 9.24 -2.19 5.21
C ASN A 43 8.47 -1.38 6.26
N LYS A 44 8.64 -0.05 6.28
CA LYS A 44 7.88 0.82 7.18
C LYS A 44 6.41 0.94 6.78
N LEU A 45 6.12 1.13 5.49
CA LEU A 45 4.77 1.39 5.01
C LEU A 45 3.88 0.15 4.97
N ASN A 46 4.43 -1.01 4.57
CA ASN A 46 3.65 -2.23 4.38
C ASN A 46 2.79 -2.65 5.58
N PRO A 47 3.30 -2.71 6.83
CA PRO A 47 2.47 -3.07 7.98
C PRO A 47 1.35 -2.04 8.25
N ILE A 48 1.64 -0.74 8.07
CA ILE A 48 0.66 0.35 8.29
C ILE A 48 -0.48 0.25 7.26
N LEU A 49 -0.13 0.14 5.97
CA LEU A 49 -1.09 0.03 4.87
C LEU A 49 -1.94 -1.23 4.99
N ARG A 50 -1.31 -2.38 5.29
CA ARG A 50 -2.00 -3.66 5.45
C ARG A 50 -2.96 -3.63 6.65
N GLY A 51 -2.51 -3.10 7.79
CA GLY A 51 -3.34 -3.00 8.99
C GLY A 51 -4.59 -2.15 8.73
N TRP A 52 -4.41 -0.97 8.14
CA TRP A 52 -5.52 -0.07 7.80
C TRP A 52 -6.49 -0.70 6.80
N ALA A 53 -5.96 -1.31 5.73
CA ALA A 53 -6.80 -1.93 4.70
C ALA A 53 -7.58 -3.13 5.25
N ASN A 54 -6.95 -3.97 6.08
CA ASN A 54 -7.61 -5.10 6.72
C ASN A 54 -8.69 -4.64 7.72
N TYR A 55 -8.43 -3.60 8.49
CA TYR A 55 -9.41 -3.05 9.44
C TYR A 55 -10.67 -2.53 8.72
N TYR A 56 -10.49 -1.76 7.65
CA TYR A 56 -11.61 -1.18 6.91
C TYR A 56 -12.20 -2.07 5.80
N ARG A 57 -11.66 -3.26 5.54
CA ARG A 57 -12.11 -4.11 4.40
C ARG A 57 -13.59 -4.51 4.46
N HIS A 58 -14.18 -4.52 5.66
CA HIS A 58 -15.58 -4.91 5.88
C HIS A 58 -16.57 -3.78 5.66
N CYS A 59 -16.12 -2.54 5.81
CA CYS A 59 -16.98 -1.37 5.80
C CYS A 59 -16.63 -0.34 4.72
N THR A 60 -15.51 -0.50 4.01
CA THR A 60 -15.08 0.43 2.97
C THR A 60 -15.60 0.07 1.58
N SER A 61 -15.49 1.01 0.64
CA SER A 61 -15.77 0.79 -0.78
C SER A 61 -14.49 0.69 -1.58
N LYS A 62 -14.57 0.12 -2.80
CA LYS A 62 -13.43 0.10 -3.73
C LYS A 62 -12.95 1.50 -4.04
N LYS A 63 -13.85 2.48 -4.13
CA LYS A 63 -13.52 3.89 -4.35
C LYS A 63 -12.59 4.46 -3.26
N ILE A 64 -12.83 4.13 -1.99
CA ILE A 64 -11.99 4.60 -0.88
C ILE A 64 -10.63 3.91 -0.90
N LEU A 65 -10.59 2.59 -1.10
CA LEU A 65 -9.32 1.85 -1.21
C LEU A 65 -8.46 2.36 -2.38
N SER A 66 -9.08 2.60 -3.53
CA SER A 66 -8.40 3.18 -4.70
C SER A 66 -7.92 4.61 -4.45
N TYR A 67 -8.71 5.43 -3.75
CA TYR A 67 -8.29 6.78 -3.36
C TYR A 67 -7.02 6.75 -2.50
N VAL A 68 -7.01 5.91 -1.46
CA VAL A 68 -5.85 5.73 -0.58
C VAL A 68 -4.65 5.20 -1.36
N GLY A 69 -4.83 4.17 -2.18
CA GLY A 69 -3.78 3.62 -3.04
C GLY A 69 -3.16 4.67 -3.96
N ASN A 70 -3.97 5.51 -4.61
CA ASN A 70 -3.49 6.61 -5.45
C ASN A 70 -2.72 7.66 -4.63
N ARG A 71 -3.18 8.02 -3.43
CA ARG A 71 -2.44 8.95 -2.55
C ARG A 71 -1.07 8.39 -2.16
N VAL A 72 -1.01 7.12 -1.77
CA VAL A 72 0.25 6.41 -1.47
C VAL A 72 1.19 6.46 -2.67
N TRP A 73 0.70 6.09 -3.86
CA TRP A 73 1.48 6.12 -5.10
C TRP A 73 2.05 7.51 -5.40
N LYS A 74 1.23 8.57 -5.27
CA LYS A 74 1.69 9.96 -5.48
C LYS A 74 2.82 10.34 -4.52
N TYR A 75 2.70 10.01 -3.24
CA TYR A 75 3.76 10.30 -2.27
C TYR A 75 5.07 9.56 -2.58
N LEU A 76 4.98 8.29 -2.99
CA LEU A 76 6.14 7.50 -3.38
C LEU A 76 6.80 8.03 -4.66
N TRP A 77 5.99 8.45 -5.64
CA TRP A 77 6.49 9.07 -6.87
C TRP A 77 7.23 10.38 -6.58
N ASP A 78 6.66 11.25 -5.74
CA ASP A 78 7.31 12.50 -5.35
C ASP A 78 8.58 12.26 -4.52
N TRP A 79 8.59 11.23 -3.68
CA TRP A 79 9.80 10.78 -2.99
C TRP A 79 10.89 10.35 -3.97
N ALA A 80 10.55 9.51 -4.96
CA ALA A 80 11.49 9.02 -5.96
C ALA A 80 12.04 10.16 -6.83
N ARG A 81 11.17 11.06 -7.31
CA ARG A 81 11.55 12.24 -8.10
C ARG A 81 12.49 13.17 -7.33
N ARG A 82 12.20 13.44 -6.06
CA ARG A 82 13.00 14.34 -5.22
C ARG A 82 14.44 13.87 -5.09
N ARG A 83 14.67 12.56 -5.03
CA ARG A 83 16.02 11.98 -4.94
C ARG A 83 16.84 12.17 -6.22
N HIS A 84 16.18 12.41 -7.35
CA HIS A 84 16.81 12.41 -8.67
C HIS A 84 16.36 13.58 -9.53
N LYS A 85 16.43 14.80 -8.97
CA LYS A 85 16.00 16.04 -9.65
C LYS A 85 16.64 16.25 -11.03
N LYS A 86 17.86 15.71 -11.24
CA LYS A 86 18.62 15.84 -12.49
C LYS A 86 18.45 14.67 -13.47
N ARG A 87 17.69 13.62 -13.13
CA ARG A 87 17.48 12.44 -14.00
C ARG A 87 16.15 12.54 -14.73
N LYS A 88 16.09 11.95 -15.93
CA LYS A 88 14.84 11.83 -16.71
C LYS A 88 13.80 11.04 -15.91
N LEU A 89 12.52 11.43 -16.00
CA LEU A 89 11.43 10.78 -15.26
C LEU A 89 11.28 9.30 -15.58
N ARG A 90 11.52 8.89 -16.84
CA ARG A 90 11.53 7.48 -17.25
C ARG A 90 12.57 6.67 -16.46
N TRP A 91 13.77 7.20 -16.29
CA TRP A 91 14.81 6.53 -15.49
C TRP A 91 14.39 6.41 -14.01
N VAL A 92 13.72 7.43 -13.45
CA VAL A 92 13.18 7.37 -12.08
C VAL A 92 12.12 6.29 -11.97
N LYS A 93 11.21 6.19 -12.96
CA LYS A 93 10.22 5.11 -13.04
C LYS A 93 10.93 3.75 -13.07
N ASP A 94 11.84 3.54 -14.02
CA ASP A 94 12.50 2.24 -14.21
C ASP A 94 13.33 1.82 -13.00
N LYS A 95 13.88 2.78 -12.24
CA LYS A 95 14.63 2.51 -11.00
C LYS A 95 13.74 2.04 -9.85
N TYR A 96 12.60 2.70 -9.63
CA TYR A 96 11.81 2.54 -8.40
C TYR A 96 10.50 1.75 -8.58
N PHE A 97 9.99 1.68 -9.81
CA PHE A 97 8.68 1.14 -10.15
C PHE A 97 8.82 0.06 -11.22
N LYS A 98 8.41 -1.15 -10.89
CA LYS A 98 8.55 -2.33 -11.74
C LYS A 98 7.21 -2.81 -12.26
N VAL A 99 7.28 -3.57 -13.35
CA VAL A 99 6.17 -4.36 -13.86
C VAL A 99 6.18 -5.69 -13.12
N ILE A 100 5.07 -6.02 -12.47
CA ILE A 100 4.89 -7.25 -11.74
C ILE A 100 3.97 -8.18 -12.50
N TYR A 101 4.46 -9.40 -12.71
CA TYR A 101 3.71 -10.48 -13.32
C TYR A 101 3.22 -11.42 -12.22
N LYS A 102 1.92 -11.75 -12.24
CA LYS A 102 1.34 -12.79 -11.41
C LYS A 102 0.71 -13.83 -12.32
N LYS A 103 1.38 -14.99 -12.40
CA LYS A 103 0.90 -16.17 -13.10
C LYS A 103 0.10 -17.04 -12.12
N THR A 104 -1.07 -17.47 -12.57
CA THR A 104 -1.88 -18.52 -11.96
C THR A 104 -2.01 -19.65 -12.99
N PRO A 105 -2.47 -20.85 -12.61
CA PRO A 105 -2.72 -21.92 -13.59
C PRO A 105 -3.66 -21.49 -14.74
N TRP A 106 -4.56 -20.55 -14.46
CA TRP A 106 -5.67 -20.18 -15.34
C TRP A 106 -5.51 -18.80 -16.01
N SER A 107 -4.57 -17.96 -15.58
CA SER A 107 -4.40 -16.59 -16.10
C SER A 107 -3.05 -15.98 -15.74
N VAL A 108 -2.60 -15.03 -16.57
CA VAL A 108 -1.47 -14.14 -16.28
C VAL A 108 -2.02 -12.72 -16.12
N SER A 109 -1.72 -12.09 -14.99
CA SER A 109 -2.05 -10.69 -14.75
C SER A 109 -0.78 -9.87 -14.59
N THR A 110 -0.81 -8.64 -15.09
CA THR A 110 0.32 -7.71 -15.04
C THR A 110 -0.08 -6.44 -14.30
N ARG A 111 0.85 -5.89 -13.54
CA ARG A 111 0.70 -4.56 -12.93
C ARG A 111 1.97 -3.77 -13.15
N ASP A 112 1.87 -2.69 -13.90
CA ASP A 112 2.93 -1.69 -14.01
C ASP A 112 2.86 -0.71 -12.82
N TRP A 113 3.90 0.10 -12.67
CA TRP A 113 4.00 1.14 -11.66
C TRP A 113 3.94 0.62 -10.21
N VAL A 114 4.52 -0.55 -9.96
CA VAL A 114 4.61 -1.12 -8.62
C VAL A 114 5.92 -0.70 -7.96
N PHE A 115 5.82 0.12 -6.92
CA PHE A 115 6.97 0.54 -6.13
C PHE A 115 7.60 -0.68 -5.43
N SER A 116 8.83 -1.01 -5.80
CA SER A 116 9.45 -2.29 -5.43
C SER A 116 10.98 -2.25 -5.46
N SER A 117 11.57 -2.99 -4.53
CA SER A 117 13.02 -3.13 -4.34
C SER A 117 13.36 -4.62 -4.31
N GLU A 118 14.56 -4.95 -4.76
CA GLU A 118 15.15 -6.24 -4.41
C GLU A 118 15.33 -6.30 -2.89
N SER A 119 15.01 -7.46 -2.30
CA SER A 119 15.24 -7.71 -0.87
C SER A 119 16.69 -8.16 -0.68
N THR A 120 17.37 -7.56 0.28
CA THR A 120 18.74 -7.97 0.65
C THR A 120 18.79 -9.25 1.50
N SER A 121 17.63 -9.81 1.90
CA SER A 121 17.56 -11.03 2.72
C SER A 121 17.84 -12.31 1.91
N LYS A 122 18.76 -13.14 2.40
CA LYS A 122 19.09 -14.47 1.84
C LYS A 122 17.92 -15.49 1.92
N ARG A 123 16.87 -15.21 2.71
CA ARG A 123 15.66 -16.04 2.75
C ARG A 123 14.78 -15.72 1.55
N ARG A 124 15.10 -16.39 0.44
CA ARG A 124 14.36 -16.39 -0.83
C ARG A 124 14.42 -15.03 -1.52
N ASN A 125 14.83 -15.06 -2.78
CA ASN A 125 14.92 -13.96 -3.74
C ASN A 125 13.56 -13.25 -3.94
N SER A 126 13.11 -12.54 -2.90
CA SER A 126 11.74 -12.07 -2.74
C SER A 126 11.73 -10.59 -2.96
N GLU A 127 11.34 -10.18 -4.16
CA GLU A 127 11.11 -8.79 -4.48
C GLU A 127 10.16 -8.17 -3.43
N LEU A 128 10.66 -7.15 -2.73
CA LEU A 128 9.90 -6.42 -1.73
C LEU A 128 9.09 -5.35 -2.44
N ARG A 129 7.76 -5.44 -2.32
CA ARG A 129 6.82 -4.56 -3.03
C ARG A 129 5.96 -3.82 -2.03
N ILE A 130 5.54 -2.61 -2.39
CA ILE A 130 4.55 -1.87 -1.61
C ILE A 130 3.22 -2.66 -1.57
N TYR A 131 2.56 -2.65 -0.42
CA TYR A 131 1.26 -3.30 -0.25
C TYR A 131 0.19 -2.62 -1.12
N ASP A 132 -0.55 -3.43 -1.87
CA ASP A 132 -1.63 -2.97 -2.73
C ASP A 132 -2.94 -2.80 -1.96
N VAL A 133 -3.17 -1.58 -1.48
CA VAL A 133 -4.40 -1.19 -0.78
C VAL A 133 -5.64 -1.27 -1.69
N ALA A 134 -5.52 -0.90 -2.96
CA ALA A 134 -6.64 -0.90 -3.90
C ALA A 134 -7.12 -2.34 -4.21
N GLY A 135 -6.17 -3.27 -4.25
CA GLY A 135 -6.40 -4.70 -4.43
C GLY A 135 -7.00 -5.41 -3.23
N THR A 136 -7.07 -4.80 -2.03
CA THR A 136 -7.63 -5.44 -0.84
C THR A 136 -9.08 -5.93 -1.11
N PRO A 137 -9.37 -7.24 -0.93
CA PRO A 137 -10.70 -7.77 -1.13
C PRO A 137 -11.67 -7.22 -0.10
N ILE A 138 -12.77 -6.63 -0.57
CA ILE A 138 -13.86 -6.16 0.29
C ILE A 138 -14.69 -7.37 0.68
N VAL A 139 -14.92 -7.52 1.98
CA VAL A 139 -15.75 -8.60 2.52
C VAL A 139 -17.03 -7.96 3.00
N ARG A 140 -18.12 -8.17 2.27
CA ARG A 140 -19.44 -7.75 2.71
C ARG A 140 -20.01 -8.88 3.55
N HIS A 141 -20.55 -8.55 4.73
CA HIS A 141 -21.45 -9.50 5.40
C HIS A 141 -22.68 -9.63 4.52
N VAL A 142 -22.93 -10.86 4.05
CA VAL A 142 -24.23 -11.22 3.49
C VAL A 142 -25.08 -11.53 4.72
N ASN A 143 -26.06 -10.68 5.00
CA ASN A 143 -27.10 -10.98 5.99
C ASN A 143 -28.12 -11.93 5.36
#